data_AF-A0A0F4LED1-F1
#
_entry.id   AF-A0A0F4LED1-F1
#
_cell.length_a   1.000
_cell.length_b   1.000
_cell.length_c   1.000
_cell.angle_alpha   90.00
_cell.angle_beta   90.00
_cell.angle_gamma   90.00
#
_symmetry.space_group_name_H-M   'P 1'
#
loop_
_entity.id
_entity.type
_entity.pdbx_description
1 polymer ?
#
loop_
_entity_poly.entity_id
_entity_poly.type
_entity_poly.pdbx_seq_one_letter_code
_entity_poly.pdbx_strand_id
1 'polypeptide(L)'
;MMMVNKQNKYWADREAAERGWQAQQEKNLEAYNKHLAGLYQSTIDELNKEIKADLAYSGGKVVTAKAISEYETLAQQVVAKAQVAMAKGNHVTRKNFSKDVNDRLKVYNATMRINRNEILKSKIGAHLVDLGIDQESSLTKKLWNDYVKEKERQAQILKISTNNNLWSSQEVQEQIYRQVANAEFSSRIWANVDALKGTLDGLVSTAIIRGDNPREMVKWLTGMVSDSFVNSRYAAERLARTETARVQVQAAKAIFNKYGYKFVMWYAEGQACRVCREIAETDSNWGSGVYRLRDVPDIPVHPNCMCSIGAYWIDEEKALDDNLSDEQLVSRYLNDNLSEKLGTEDATALAKILSQAPDDIKKVWQMYHGQLKLDAYPKGGGTSFYRPDQGVTIYQKSMNLPNDMKYYQKKYDVFFHEFGHMIDYLAGDVIPNTPINGFVKEASGWIIDSIDKDWDKLIDKRYQKLVKDLKFSRIEGNKAEVANHPGYWLKVKKDGTPYASSLKQIRKDATVQLVQEIAHDTEQISSQDKGDLSDIMSGLGFEYPLGVGHSRSYWRQAGKSGRATEAWAELTAATINNPGSEKIIKKYFRDTVDKYHETLKEIIKHGKK
;
A
#
# COMPACT_ATOMS: atom_id res chain seq x y z
N MET A 1 -33.89 -4.25 0.90
CA MET A 1 -33.00 -3.23 0.30
C MET A 1 -32.77 -2.10 1.33
N MET A 2 -31.86 -2.22 2.30
CA MET A 2 -31.44 -1.09 3.19
C MET A 2 -30.26 -1.35 4.16
N MET A 3 -29.45 -2.41 4.01
CA MET A 3 -28.31 -2.66 4.92
C MET A 3 -26.90 -2.66 4.28
N VAL A 4 -26.77 -2.90 2.97
CA VAL A 4 -25.45 -2.95 2.31
C VAL A 4 -24.82 -1.56 2.05
N ASN A 5 -25.62 -0.49 2.03
CA ASN A 5 -25.13 0.86 1.71
C ASN A 5 -24.59 1.66 2.93
N LYS A 6 -24.77 1.16 4.15
CA LYS A 6 -24.32 1.85 5.38
C LYS A 6 -22.88 1.54 5.76
N GLN A 7 -22.39 0.33 5.48
CA GLN A 7 -21.04 -0.12 5.87
C GLN A 7 -19.96 0.59 5.02
N ASN A 8 -20.17 0.68 3.70
CA ASN A 8 -19.25 1.37 2.79
C ASN A 8 -19.22 2.90 3.05
N LYS A 9 -20.38 3.50 3.35
CA LYS A 9 -20.47 4.91 3.75
C LYS A 9 -19.78 5.19 5.09
N TYR A 10 -19.97 4.34 6.10
CA TYR A 10 -19.31 4.49 7.40
C TYR A 10 -17.79 4.50 7.23
N TRP A 11 -17.22 3.54 6.50
CA TRP A 11 -15.78 3.48 6.27
C TRP A 11 -15.25 4.65 5.44
N ALA A 12 -15.98 5.11 4.43
CA ALA A 12 -15.63 6.31 3.67
C ALA A 12 -15.66 7.59 4.54
N ASP A 13 -16.70 7.77 5.36
CA ASP A 13 -16.81 8.88 6.31
C ASP A 13 -15.69 8.80 7.36
N ARG A 14 -15.34 7.58 7.78
CA ARG A 14 -14.25 7.30 8.70
C ARG A 14 -12.91 7.70 8.07
N GLU A 15 -12.64 7.29 6.84
CA GLU A 15 -11.42 7.65 6.11
C GLU A 15 -11.30 9.17 5.94
N ALA A 16 -12.38 9.85 5.56
CA ALA A 16 -12.42 11.31 5.48
C ALA A 16 -12.10 11.98 6.83
N ALA A 17 -12.62 11.43 7.94
CA ALA A 17 -12.31 11.92 9.28
C ALA A 17 -10.84 11.68 9.69
N GLU A 18 -10.24 10.53 9.32
CA GLU A 18 -8.80 10.28 9.49
C GLU A 18 -7.97 11.32 8.74
N ARG A 19 -8.27 11.53 7.44
CA ARG A 19 -7.55 12.50 6.61
C ARG A 19 -7.67 13.93 7.16
N GLY A 20 -8.87 14.31 7.62
CA GLY A 20 -9.09 15.60 8.28
C GLY A 20 -8.28 15.76 9.56
N TRP A 21 -8.17 14.70 10.36
CA TRP A 21 -7.34 14.68 11.57
C TRP A 21 -5.85 14.78 11.24
N GLN A 22 -5.35 14.03 10.26
CA GLN A 22 -3.95 14.13 9.79
C GLN A 22 -3.60 15.57 9.37
N ALA A 23 -4.49 16.22 8.61
CA ALA A 23 -4.30 17.62 8.20
C ALA A 23 -4.27 18.59 9.40
N GLN A 24 -5.06 18.34 10.45
CA GLN A 24 -5.00 19.14 11.67
C GLN A 24 -3.69 18.90 12.45
N GLN A 25 -3.19 17.67 12.49
CA GLN A 25 -1.91 17.36 13.12
C GLN A 25 -0.74 18.01 12.40
N GLU A 26 -0.79 18.05 11.07
CA GLU A 26 0.21 18.76 10.26
C GLU A 26 0.24 20.25 10.60
N LYS A 27 -0.92 20.90 10.74
CA LYS A 27 -1.01 22.31 11.19
C LYS A 27 -0.46 22.51 12.61
N ASN A 28 -0.76 21.61 13.53
CA ASN A 28 -0.25 21.68 14.91
C ASN A 28 1.28 21.50 14.94
N LEU A 29 1.82 20.61 14.11
CA LEU A 29 3.26 20.40 13.94
C LEU A 29 3.91 21.64 13.32
N GLU A 30 3.29 22.26 12.33
CA GLU A 30 3.79 23.48 11.70
C GLU A 30 3.84 24.65 12.70
N ALA A 31 2.83 24.79 13.57
CA ALA A 31 2.85 25.76 14.66
C ALA A 31 4.01 25.50 15.65
N TYR A 32 4.28 24.23 15.97
CA TYR A 32 5.43 23.86 16.79
C TYR A 32 6.75 24.15 16.08
N ASN A 33 6.88 23.87 14.78
CA ASN A 33 8.08 24.16 14.02
C ASN A 33 8.37 25.66 13.98
N LYS A 34 7.34 26.52 13.94
CA LYS A 34 7.50 27.98 14.09
C LYS A 34 8.04 28.36 15.46
N HIS A 35 7.55 27.73 16.53
CA HIS A 35 8.08 27.93 17.88
C HIS A 35 9.55 27.48 17.99
N LEU A 36 9.88 26.30 17.46
CA LEU A 36 11.23 25.76 17.41
C LEU A 36 12.18 26.66 16.62
N ALA A 37 11.75 27.18 15.47
CA ALA A 37 12.52 28.15 14.71
C ALA A 37 12.79 29.43 15.50
N GLY A 38 11.83 29.88 16.32
CA GLY A 38 12.00 30.99 17.25
C GLY A 38 13.07 30.72 18.30
N LEU A 39 13.06 29.54 18.93
CA LEU A 39 14.09 29.12 19.91
C LEU A 39 15.50 29.11 19.29
N TYR A 40 15.63 28.53 18.10
CA TYR A 40 16.90 28.50 17.38
C TYR A 40 17.37 29.92 17.03
N GLN A 41 16.46 30.80 16.59
CA GLN A 41 16.80 32.18 16.27
C GLN A 41 17.24 32.97 17.51
N SER A 42 16.55 32.83 18.64
CA SER A 42 16.97 33.49 19.88
C SER A 42 18.36 33.03 20.33
N THR A 43 18.66 31.73 20.21
CA THR A 43 20.00 31.21 20.51
C THR A 43 21.05 31.76 19.55
N ILE A 44 20.75 31.85 18.24
CA ILE A 44 21.65 32.48 17.26
C ILE A 44 21.94 33.93 17.65
N ASP A 45 20.92 34.69 18.04
CA ASP A 45 21.06 36.11 18.40
C ASP A 45 21.91 36.28 19.67
N GLU A 46 21.70 35.44 20.69
CA GLU A 46 22.50 35.39 21.91
C GLU A 46 23.96 35.01 21.63
N LEU A 47 24.20 33.95 20.84
CA LEU A 47 25.53 33.54 20.45
C LEU A 47 26.25 34.63 19.65
N ASN A 48 25.57 35.26 18.71
CA ASN A 48 26.12 36.36 17.92
C ASN A 48 26.47 37.56 18.80
N LYS A 49 25.69 37.82 19.86
CA LYS A 49 25.97 38.86 20.85
C LYS A 49 27.22 38.51 21.67
N GLU A 50 27.34 37.28 22.17
CA GLU A 50 28.52 36.82 22.91
C GLU A 50 29.78 36.86 22.03
N ILE A 51 29.70 36.39 20.78
CA ILE A 51 30.82 36.43 19.82
C ILE A 51 31.27 37.87 19.55
N LYS A 52 30.32 38.80 19.33
CA LYS A 52 30.64 40.22 19.13
C LYS A 52 31.26 40.85 20.37
N ALA A 53 30.72 40.55 21.56
CA ALA A 53 31.24 41.06 22.83
C ALA A 53 32.66 40.55 23.12
N ASP A 54 32.90 39.27 22.85
CA ASP A 54 34.23 38.69 22.95
C ASP A 54 35.17 39.35 21.93
N LEU A 55 34.88 39.32 20.63
CA LEU A 55 35.79 39.82 19.59
C LEU A 55 36.00 41.35 19.62
N ALA A 56 35.13 42.13 20.25
CA ALA A 56 35.33 43.57 20.48
C ALA A 56 36.43 43.87 21.52
N TYR A 57 36.73 42.92 22.41
CA TYR A 57 37.73 43.10 23.46
C TYR A 57 39.15 43.03 22.89
N SER A 58 39.69 44.19 22.52
CA SER A 58 40.98 44.37 21.83
C SER A 58 42.21 44.27 22.77
N GLY A 59 42.13 43.49 23.86
CA GLY A 59 43.12 43.50 24.93
C GLY A 59 43.40 42.12 25.52
N GLY A 60 44.44 41.46 24.99
CA GLY A 60 45.22 40.43 25.68
C GLY A 60 44.68 38.99 25.65
N LYS A 61 45.60 38.05 25.45
CA LYS A 61 45.42 36.58 25.46
C LYS A 61 45.01 35.99 26.83
N VAL A 62 44.59 36.81 27.80
CA VAL A 62 44.50 36.43 29.22
C VAL A 62 43.04 36.25 29.65
N VAL A 63 42.79 35.14 30.36
CA VAL A 63 41.53 34.85 31.04
C VAL A 63 41.29 35.92 32.12
N THR A 64 40.16 36.63 32.08
CA THR A 64 39.81 37.60 33.12
C THR A 64 38.89 36.97 34.17
N ALA A 65 39.07 37.35 35.44
CA ALA A 65 38.19 36.89 36.53
C ALA A 65 36.71 37.24 36.28
N LYS A 66 36.46 38.36 35.60
CA LYS A 66 35.11 38.79 35.17
C LYS A 66 34.49 37.81 34.17
N ALA A 67 35.25 37.38 33.15
CA ALA A 67 34.75 36.44 32.13
C ALA A 67 34.46 35.05 32.73
N ILE A 68 35.25 34.61 33.71
CA ILE A 68 34.99 33.39 34.49
C ILE A 68 33.67 33.53 35.26
N SER A 69 33.48 34.63 35.98
CA SER A 69 32.28 34.88 36.80
C SER A 69 31.00 35.01 35.96
N GLU A 70 31.07 35.65 34.79
CA GLU A 70 29.96 35.74 33.83
C GLU A 70 29.50 34.36 33.37
N TYR A 71 30.47 33.49 33.01
CA TYR A 71 30.17 32.12 32.62
C TYR A 71 29.65 31.28 33.79
N GLU A 72 30.23 31.38 34.98
CA GLU A 72 29.73 30.67 36.17
C GLU A 72 28.28 31.06 36.49
N THR A 73 27.93 32.33 36.33
CA THR A 73 26.55 32.82 36.48
C THR A 73 25.62 32.22 35.42
N LEU A 74 26.03 32.22 34.15
CA LEU A 74 25.26 31.61 33.05
C LEU A 74 25.06 30.10 33.30
N ALA A 75 26.11 29.38 33.67
CA ALA A 75 26.02 27.96 33.98
C ALA A 75 25.08 27.68 35.15
N GLN A 76 25.11 28.49 36.21
CA GLN A 76 24.17 28.39 37.33
C GLN A 76 22.72 28.64 36.89
N GLN A 77 22.49 29.62 36.02
CA GLN A 77 21.16 29.90 35.47
C GLN A 77 20.63 28.72 34.63
N VAL A 78 21.47 28.12 33.79
CA VAL A 78 21.10 26.95 32.98
C VAL A 78 20.79 25.74 33.86
N VAL A 79 21.58 25.48 34.91
CA VAL A 79 21.29 24.43 35.91
C VAL A 79 19.97 24.71 36.63
N ALA A 80 19.75 25.94 37.09
CA ALA A 80 18.52 26.33 37.75
C ALA A 80 17.31 26.17 36.83
N LYS A 81 17.43 26.55 35.55
CA LYS A 81 16.38 26.35 34.54
C LYS A 81 16.11 24.87 34.30
N ALA A 82 17.13 24.03 34.24
CA ALA A 82 16.96 22.57 34.13
C ALA A 82 16.23 21.99 35.37
N GLN A 83 16.58 22.44 36.58
CA GLN A 83 15.88 22.06 37.80
C GLN A 83 14.43 22.56 37.83
N VAL A 84 14.16 23.76 37.32
CA VAL A 84 12.80 24.31 37.18
C VAL A 84 12.03 23.56 36.10
N ALA A 85 12.65 23.15 35.00
CA ALA A 85 12.01 22.32 33.97
C ALA A 85 11.61 20.94 34.53
N MET A 86 12.42 20.39 35.45
CA MET A 86 12.07 19.20 36.24
C MET A 86 10.92 19.48 37.22
N ALA A 87 10.95 20.62 37.94
CA ALA A 87 10.05 20.92 39.05
C ALA A 87 8.67 21.48 38.63
N LYS A 88 8.61 22.33 37.60
CA LYS A 88 7.35 22.77 36.97
C LYS A 88 6.67 21.62 36.22
N GLY A 89 7.44 20.61 35.87
CA GLY A 89 6.95 19.35 35.35
C GLY A 89 6.47 18.46 36.49
N ASN A 90 5.27 18.69 37.01
CA ASN A 90 4.46 17.53 37.38
C ASN A 90 4.43 16.65 36.11
N HIS A 91 5.23 15.57 36.09
CA HIS A 91 5.22 14.47 35.10
C HIS A 91 6.09 14.55 33.80
N VAL A 92 7.16 15.34 33.65
CA VAL A 92 7.72 15.62 32.28
C VAL A 92 9.23 15.42 32.04
N THR A 93 10.04 14.92 32.98
CA THR A 93 11.50 14.78 32.74
C THR A 93 12.05 13.43 33.14
N ARG A 94 12.88 12.83 32.28
CA ARG A 94 13.54 11.53 32.58
C ARG A 94 14.38 11.62 33.84
N LYS A 95 14.45 10.48 34.55
CA LYS A 95 15.12 10.34 35.86
C LYS A 95 16.54 10.95 35.89
N ASN A 96 17.24 10.96 34.75
CA ASN A 96 18.62 11.43 34.63
C ASN A 96 18.78 12.79 33.93
N PHE A 97 17.71 13.53 33.63
CA PHE A 97 17.78 14.78 32.85
C PHE A 97 18.68 15.84 33.51
N SER A 98 18.47 16.13 34.80
CA SER A 98 19.31 17.08 35.54
C SER A 98 20.77 16.62 35.67
N LYS A 99 20.99 15.30 35.82
CA LYS A 99 22.33 14.73 35.89
C LYS A 99 23.08 14.95 34.57
N ASP A 100 22.44 14.71 33.43
CA ASP A 100 23.08 14.84 32.13
C ASP A 100 23.38 16.30 31.78
N VAL A 101 22.47 17.23 32.11
CA VAL A 101 22.73 18.67 31.98
C VAL A 101 23.93 19.08 32.84
N ASN A 102 23.97 18.64 34.10
CA ASN A 102 25.05 18.97 35.01
C ASN A 102 26.39 18.38 34.54
N ASP A 103 26.41 17.13 34.07
CA ASP A 103 27.63 16.49 33.58
C ASP A 103 28.20 17.21 32.35
N ARG A 104 27.35 17.74 31.46
CA ARG A 104 27.76 18.58 30.31
C ARG A 104 28.38 19.90 30.77
N LEU A 105 27.73 20.61 31.70
CA LEU A 105 28.23 21.87 32.23
C LEU A 105 29.50 21.72 33.06
N LYS A 106 29.69 20.58 33.76
CA LYS A 106 30.96 20.27 34.46
C LYS A 106 32.14 20.22 33.50
N VAL A 107 31.97 19.62 32.33
CA VAL A 107 33.03 19.57 31.30
C VAL A 107 33.41 21.00 30.89
N TYR A 108 32.42 21.86 30.64
CA TYR A 108 32.66 23.25 30.25
C TYR A 108 33.26 24.11 31.38
N ASN A 109 32.90 23.84 32.63
CA ASN A 109 33.49 24.47 33.81
C ASN A 109 34.98 24.13 33.96
N ALA A 110 35.37 22.89 33.62
CA ALA A 110 36.76 22.45 33.67
C ALA A 110 37.62 23.08 32.57
N THR A 111 37.09 23.21 31.35
CA THR A 111 37.85 23.73 30.19
C THR A 111 37.97 25.25 30.17
N MET A 112 36.99 26.00 30.69
CA MET A 112 36.96 27.46 30.59
C MET A 112 38.18 28.17 31.22
N ARG A 113 38.84 27.56 32.20
CA ARG A 113 39.99 28.16 32.90
C ARG A 113 41.30 28.07 32.11
N ILE A 114 41.33 27.37 30.98
CA ILE A 114 42.55 27.10 30.22
C ILE A 114 42.98 28.34 29.42
N ASN A 115 42.08 28.89 28.61
CA ASN A 115 42.36 30.06 27.80
C ASN A 115 41.05 30.77 27.38
N ARG A 116 41.17 32.01 26.88
CA ARG A 116 40.04 32.85 26.45
C ARG A 116 39.13 32.17 25.42
N ASN A 117 39.69 31.37 24.52
CA ASN A 117 38.92 30.68 23.48
C ASN A 117 38.09 29.55 24.09
N GLU A 118 38.62 28.86 25.10
CA GLU A 118 37.87 27.86 25.85
C GLU A 118 36.74 28.50 26.68
N ILE A 119 36.88 29.75 27.16
CA ILE A 119 35.75 30.48 27.77
C ILE A 119 34.64 30.71 26.73
N LEU A 120 34.98 31.19 25.53
CA LEU A 120 33.98 31.43 24.48
C LEU A 120 33.28 30.12 24.09
N LYS A 121 34.03 29.02 23.91
CA LYS A 121 33.47 27.70 23.66
C LYS A 121 32.57 27.21 24.80
N SER A 122 32.93 27.48 26.06
CA SER A 122 32.10 27.13 27.22
C SER A 122 30.82 27.96 27.28
N LYS A 123 30.88 29.27 26.99
CA LYS A 123 29.68 30.13 26.86
C LYS A 123 28.75 29.63 25.75
N ILE A 124 29.30 29.35 24.56
CA ILE A 124 28.54 28.74 23.46
C ILE A 124 27.90 27.42 23.92
N GLY A 125 28.66 26.58 24.63
CA GLY A 125 28.18 25.32 25.20
C GLY A 125 27.00 25.50 26.16
N ALA A 126 27.05 26.51 27.03
CA ALA A 126 25.96 26.80 27.95
C ALA A 126 24.67 27.22 27.22
N HIS A 127 24.75 28.08 26.20
CA HIS A 127 23.59 28.46 25.38
C HIS A 127 23.01 27.27 24.58
N LEU A 128 23.86 26.36 24.09
CA LEU A 128 23.38 25.15 23.41
C LEU A 128 22.72 24.16 24.37
N VAL A 129 23.23 24.04 25.60
CA VAL A 129 22.57 23.25 26.65
C VAL A 129 21.22 23.87 27.01
N ASP A 130 21.13 25.19 27.06
CA ASP A 130 19.87 25.91 27.28
C ASP A 130 18.84 25.63 26.17
N LEU A 131 19.27 25.70 24.90
CA LEU A 131 18.46 25.32 23.74
C LEU A 131 17.98 23.86 23.84
N GLY A 132 18.86 22.94 24.23
CA GLY A 132 18.53 21.52 24.41
C GLY A 132 17.46 21.29 25.48
N ILE A 133 17.54 22.02 26.60
CA ILE A 133 16.53 21.99 27.68
C ILE A 133 15.17 22.45 27.17
N ASP A 134 15.13 23.59 26.46
CA ASP A 134 13.88 24.15 25.94
C ASP A 134 13.25 23.26 24.86
N GLN A 135 14.08 22.71 23.97
CA GLN A 135 13.63 21.78 22.94
C GLN A 135 13.07 20.48 23.55
N GLU A 136 13.78 19.86 24.50
CA GLU A 136 13.30 18.63 25.14
C GLU A 136 12.01 18.88 25.93
N SER A 137 11.95 19.97 26.72
CA SER A 137 10.76 20.30 27.51
C SER A 137 9.54 20.60 26.63
N SER A 138 9.70 21.44 25.60
CA SER A 138 8.62 21.82 24.70
C SER A 138 8.13 20.66 23.85
N LEU A 139 9.04 19.83 23.31
CA LEU A 139 8.66 18.64 22.53
C LEU A 139 7.95 17.62 23.42
N THR A 140 8.46 17.33 24.61
CA THR A 140 7.84 16.37 25.52
C THR A 140 6.43 16.80 25.91
N LYS A 141 6.23 18.10 26.17
CA LYS A 141 4.90 18.66 26.44
C LYS A 141 3.95 18.51 25.23
N LYS A 142 4.44 18.76 24.02
CA LYS A 142 3.65 18.55 22.79
C LYS A 142 3.25 17.08 22.65
N LEU A 143 4.21 16.17 22.72
CA LEU A 143 3.99 14.72 22.57
C LEU A 143 2.99 14.19 23.61
N TRP A 144 3.08 14.67 24.86
CA TRP A 144 2.11 14.32 25.90
C TRP A 144 0.69 14.76 25.53
N ASN A 145 0.52 16.01 25.08
CA ASN A 145 -0.78 16.52 24.66
C ASN A 145 -1.34 15.75 23.46
N ASP A 146 -0.50 15.43 22.48
CA ASP A 146 -0.90 14.69 21.28
C ASP A 146 -1.30 13.25 21.63
N TYR A 147 -0.57 12.60 22.54
CA TYR A 147 -0.93 11.27 23.03
C TYR A 147 -2.30 11.28 23.70
N VAL A 148 -2.54 12.21 24.63
CA VAL A 148 -3.81 12.31 25.36
C VAL A 148 -4.95 12.57 24.40
N LYS A 149 -4.80 13.53 23.47
CA LYS A 149 -5.82 13.85 22.46
C LYS A 149 -6.11 12.67 21.54
N GLU A 150 -5.10 11.94 21.09
CA GLU A 150 -5.31 10.79 20.22
C GLU A 150 -6.04 9.67 20.96
N LYS A 151 -5.66 9.44 22.21
CA LYS A 151 -6.32 8.48 23.08
C LYS A 151 -7.80 8.83 23.31
N GLU A 152 -8.10 10.09 23.61
CA GLU A 152 -9.46 10.60 23.76
C GLU A 152 -10.27 10.45 22.48
N ARG A 153 -9.68 10.83 21.33
CA ARG A 153 -10.32 10.73 20.02
C ARG A 153 -10.68 9.29 19.68
N GLN A 154 -9.75 8.35 19.83
CA GLN A 154 -10.01 6.93 19.58
C GLN A 154 -11.05 6.39 20.55
N ALA A 155 -11.02 6.79 21.83
CA ALA A 155 -12.05 6.37 22.79
C ALA A 155 -13.45 6.88 22.41
N GLN A 156 -13.55 8.12 21.91
CA GLN A 156 -14.81 8.70 21.41
C GLN A 156 -15.31 7.99 20.15
N ILE A 157 -14.43 7.70 19.18
CA ILE A 157 -14.78 6.97 17.94
C ILE A 157 -15.38 5.60 18.29
N LEU A 158 -14.79 4.92 19.27
CA LEU A 158 -15.22 3.60 19.70
C LEU A 158 -16.44 3.63 20.64
N LYS A 159 -17.03 4.81 20.91
CA LYS A 159 -18.18 5.02 21.81
C LYS A 159 -18.02 4.38 23.20
N ILE A 160 -16.79 4.35 23.69
CA ILE A 160 -16.50 3.83 25.02
C ILE A 160 -16.95 4.87 26.04
N SER A 161 -17.70 4.44 27.06
CA SER A 161 -17.99 5.26 28.25
C SER A 161 -16.69 5.65 28.94
N THR A 162 -16.15 6.83 28.61
CA THR A 162 -15.03 7.43 29.32
C THR A 162 -15.53 7.98 30.65
N ASN A 163 -15.60 7.14 31.67
CA ASN A 163 -15.57 7.69 33.02
C ASN A 163 -14.25 8.45 33.14
N ASN A 164 -14.32 9.74 33.47
CA ASN A 164 -13.18 10.68 33.56
C ASN A 164 -12.01 10.17 34.42
N ASN A 165 -12.22 9.12 35.23
CA ASN A 165 -11.22 8.47 36.08
C ASN A 165 -10.32 7.43 35.39
N LEU A 166 -10.55 7.07 34.13
CA LEU A 166 -9.70 6.10 33.40
C LEU A 166 -8.31 6.66 33.00
N TRP A 167 -8.17 7.98 32.98
CA TRP A 167 -6.99 8.67 32.43
C TRP A 167 -6.19 9.46 33.46
N SER A 168 -6.74 9.61 34.67
CA SER A 168 -6.14 10.31 35.80
C SER A 168 -5.42 9.38 36.78
N SER A 169 -5.49 8.06 36.59
CA SER A 169 -4.74 7.14 37.45
C SER A 169 -3.24 7.31 37.23
N GLN A 170 -2.50 7.37 38.34
CA GLN A 170 -1.05 7.58 38.34
C GLN A 170 -0.32 6.54 37.48
N GLU A 171 -0.77 5.28 37.51
CA GLU A 171 -0.22 4.19 36.69
C GLU A 171 -0.38 4.43 35.18
N VAL A 172 -1.54 4.93 34.75
CA VAL A 172 -1.77 5.27 33.33
C VAL A 172 -0.90 6.45 32.95
N GLN A 173 -0.78 7.46 33.80
CA GLN A 173 0.13 8.58 33.55
C GLN A 173 1.59 8.14 33.45
N GLU A 174 2.05 7.22 34.29
CA GLU A 174 3.40 6.66 34.22
C GLU A 174 3.64 5.79 32.97
N GLN A 175 2.62 5.10 32.47
CA GLN A 175 2.69 4.35 31.20
C GLN A 175 2.79 5.30 30.00
N ILE A 176 1.93 6.32 29.96
CA ILE A 176 1.97 7.37 28.93
C ILE A 176 3.34 8.05 28.94
N TYR A 177 3.82 8.36 30.14
CA TYR A 177 5.13 8.95 30.36
C TYR A 177 6.25 8.07 29.79
N ARG A 178 6.26 6.76 30.06
CA ARG A 178 7.29 5.85 29.50
C ARG A 178 7.29 5.84 27.97
N GLN A 179 6.12 5.99 27.35
CA GLN A 179 5.99 6.00 25.89
C GLN A 179 6.41 7.35 25.28
N VAL A 180 6.18 8.45 25.98
CA VAL A 180 6.49 9.82 25.53
C VAL A 180 7.93 10.22 25.89
N ALA A 181 8.36 10.01 27.13
CA ALA A 181 9.65 10.40 27.69
C ALA A 181 10.70 9.26 27.63
N ASN A 182 10.74 8.52 26.53
CA ASN A 182 11.70 7.42 26.33
C ASN A 182 13.15 7.97 26.28
N ALA A 183 14.12 7.22 26.83
CA ALA A 183 15.53 7.58 26.80
C ALA A 183 16.08 7.75 25.37
N GLU A 184 15.46 7.07 24.40
CA GLU A 184 15.91 7.04 23.01
C GLU A 184 15.64 8.34 22.22
N PHE A 185 14.51 9.02 22.41
CA PHE A 185 14.28 10.30 21.68
C PHE A 185 15.08 11.43 22.32
N SER A 186 15.18 11.44 23.66
CA SER A 186 15.99 12.41 24.40
C SER A 186 17.47 12.32 23.97
N SER A 187 18.03 11.12 23.85
CA SER A 187 19.40 10.94 23.36
C SER A 187 19.60 11.47 21.94
N ARG A 188 18.59 11.37 21.05
CA ARG A 188 18.62 11.97 19.70
C ARG A 188 18.60 13.50 19.72
N ILE A 189 17.84 14.13 20.62
CA ILE A 189 17.88 15.60 20.81
C ILE A 189 19.28 16.02 21.21
N TRP A 190 19.81 15.40 22.26
CA TRP A 190 21.13 15.75 22.80
C TRP A 190 22.27 15.44 21.82
N ALA A 191 22.18 14.37 21.03
CA ALA A 191 23.14 14.09 19.97
C ALA A 191 23.17 15.19 18.90
N ASN A 192 22.01 15.77 18.54
CA ASN A 192 21.96 16.90 17.61
C ASN A 192 22.58 18.17 18.22
N VAL A 193 22.35 18.43 19.51
CA VAL A 193 22.96 19.54 20.26
C VAL A 193 24.49 19.37 20.33
N ASP A 194 24.97 18.14 20.58
CA ASP A 194 26.40 17.81 20.63
C ASP A 194 27.09 17.95 19.27
N ALA A 195 26.45 17.48 18.20
CA ALA A 195 26.94 17.65 16.85
C ALA A 195 27.05 19.14 16.47
N LEU A 196 26.05 19.94 16.85
CA LEU A 196 26.10 21.39 16.67
C LEU A 196 27.25 22.01 17.48
N LYS A 197 27.43 21.61 18.74
CA LYS A 197 28.53 22.09 19.59
C LYS A 197 29.90 21.81 18.96
N GLY A 198 30.13 20.58 18.50
CA GLY A 198 31.38 20.21 17.84
C GLY A 198 31.66 21.03 16.58
N THR A 199 30.62 21.31 15.80
CA THR A 199 30.71 22.18 14.61
C THR A 199 31.11 23.60 14.99
N LEU A 200 30.45 24.18 16.00
CA LEU A 200 30.76 25.53 16.48
C LEU A 200 32.16 25.64 17.10
N ASP A 201 32.61 24.62 17.84
CA ASP A 201 33.97 24.57 18.39
C ASP A 201 35.04 24.55 17.31
N GLY A 202 34.77 23.84 16.21
CA GLY A 202 35.60 23.85 15.01
C GLY A 202 35.66 25.25 14.41
N LEU A 203 34.51 25.90 14.21
CA LEU A 203 34.42 27.24 13.64
C LEU A 203 35.15 28.29 14.48
N VAL A 204 34.97 28.27 15.81
CA VAL A 204 35.69 29.16 16.73
C VAL A 204 37.20 28.92 16.61
N SER A 205 37.65 27.65 16.60
CA SER A 205 39.07 27.31 16.46
C SER A 205 39.63 27.79 15.11
N THR A 206 38.89 27.65 14.01
CA THR A 206 39.29 28.14 12.68
C THR A 206 39.35 29.66 12.63
N ALA A 207 38.40 30.39 13.24
CA ALA A 207 38.43 31.84 13.32
C ALA A 207 39.73 32.35 13.94
N ILE A 208 40.17 31.68 15.02
CA ILE A 208 41.41 32.01 15.72
C ILE A 208 42.64 31.73 14.85
N ILE A 209 42.69 30.59 14.16
CA ILE A 209 43.81 30.22 13.30
C ILE A 209 43.95 31.20 12.13
N ARG A 210 42.82 31.65 11.57
CA ARG A 210 42.81 32.60 10.45
C ARG A 210 43.47 33.94 10.79
N GLY A 211 43.32 34.41 12.03
CA GLY A 211 43.95 35.67 12.47
C GLY A 211 43.51 36.91 11.69
N ASP A 212 42.34 36.85 11.03
CA ASP A 212 41.78 37.93 10.22
C ASP A 212 41.48 39.18 11.08
N ASN A 213 41.28 40.33 10.42
CA ASN A 213 40.83 41.55 11.10
C ASN A 213 39.56 41.27 11.94
N PRO A 214 39.47 41.74 13.21
CA PRO A 214 38.35 41.46 14.10
C PRO A 214 36.96 41.70 13.49
N ARG A 215 36.80 42.72 12.63
CA ARG A 215 35.51 43.00 11.97
C ARG A 215 35.13 41.95 10.94
N GLU A 216 36.08 41.52 10.11
CA GLU A 216 35.85 40.47 9.10
C GLU A 216 35.65 39.11 9.76
N MET A 217 36.40 38.84 10.83
CA MET A 217 36.25 37.62 11.64
C MET A 217 34.87 37.53 12.30
N VAL A 218 34.35 38.63 12.87
CA VAL A 218 32.98 38.68 13.41
C VAL A 218 31.96 38.38 12.31
N LYS A 219 32.08 39.02 11.14
CA LYS A 219 31.14 38.82 10.03
C LYS A 219 31.16 37.38 9.53
N TRP A 220 32.34 36.80 9.37
CA TRP A 220 32.51 35.41 8.95
C TRP A 220 31.95 34.41 9.98
N LEU A 221 32.31 34.55 11.26
CA LEU A 221 31.92 33.61 12.30
C LEU A 221 30.42 33.65 12.56
N THR A 222 29.80 34.83 12.60
CA THR A 222 28.35 34.97 12.79
C THR A 222 27.55 34.42 11.60
N GLY A 223 28.07 34.55 10.37
CA GLY A 223 27.49 33.90 9.19
C GLY A 223 27.55 32.37 9.30
N MET A 224 28.73 31.81 9.57
CA MET A 224 28.92 30.35 9.68
C MET A 224 28.15 29.72 10.85
N VAL A 225 28.02 30.44 11.98
CA VAL A 225 27.16 30.03 13.11
C VAL A 225 25.72 29.93 12.62
N SER A 226 25.21 30.97 11.96
CA SER A 226 23.82 30.99 11.45
C SER A 226 23.57 29.83 10.47
N ASP A 227 24.52 29.54 9.58
CA ASP A 227 24.43 28.43 8.63
C ASP A 227 24.43 27.05 9.32
N SER A 228 25.23 26.87 10.37
CA SER A 228 25.30 25.61 11.13
C SER A 228 23.97 25.28 11.84
N PHE A 229 23.22 26.30 12.24
CA PHE A 229 21.92 26.14 12.88
C PHE A 229 20.83 25.68 11.90
N VAL A 230 20.96 25.94 10.59
CA VAL A 230 19.96 25.50 9.58
C VAL A 230 19.82 23.97 9.58
N ASN A 231 20.96 23.27 9.53
CA ASN A 231 20.99 21.81 9.52
C ASN A 231 20.50 21.21 10.84
N SER A 232 20.89 21.80 11.97
CA SER A 232 20.45 21.37 13.30
C SER A 232 18.95 21.59 13.49
N ARG A 233 18.40 22.72 13.04
CA ARG A 233 16.96 23.01 13.06
C ARG A 233 16.18 21.99 12.24
N TYR A 234 16.62 21.71 11.01
CA TYR A 234 15.98 20.70 10.17
C TYR A 234 16.03 19.29 10.80
N ALA A 235 17.12 18.95 11.50
CA ALA A 235 17.21 17.70 12.24
C ALA A 235 16.22 17.63 13.41
N ALA A 236 16.04 18.74 14.14
CA ALA A 236 15.08 18.85 15.23
C ALA A 236 13.61 18.81 14.75
N GLU A 237 13.29 19.50 13.64
CA GLU A 237 11.96 19.46 13.01
C GLU A 237 11.59 18.04 12.56
N ARG A 238 12.54 17.34 11.92
CA ARG A 238 12.37 15.94 11.52
C ARG A 238 12.11 15.04 12.73
N LEU A 239 12.89 15.20 13.80
CA LEU A 239 12.71 14.41 15.03
C LEU A 239 11.33 14.65 15.64
N ALA A 240 10.90 15.91 15.73
CA ALA A 240 9.58 16.27 16.24
C ALA A 240 8.45 15.63 15.40
N ARG A 241 8.62 15.61 14.08
CA ARG A 241 7.69 14.94 13.15
C ARG A 241 7.60 13.44 13.43
N THR A 242 8.74 12.73 13.41
CA THR A 242 8.76 11.27 13.60
C THR A 242 8.29 10.83 14.98
N GLU A 243 8.62 11.58 16.04
CA GLU A 243 8.16 11.25 17.40
C GLU A 243 6.66 11.53 17.57
N THR A 244 6.13 12.57 16.93
CA THR A 244 4.68 12.83 16.93
C THR A 244 3.92 11.65 16.33
N ALA A 245 4.33 11.18 15.15
CA ALA A 245 3.71 10.02 14.49
C ALA A 245 3.82 8.74 15.34
N ARG A 246 5.01 8.47 15.90
CA ARG A 246 5.25 7.31 16.78
C ARG A 246 4.30 7.29 17.97
N VAL A 247 4.20 8.41 18.69
CA VAL A 247 3.41 8.54 19.92
C VAL A 247 1.91 8.40 19.63
N GLN A 248 1.43 8.98 18.53
CA GLN A 248 0.03 8.85 18.09
C GLN A 248 -0.32 7.39 17.75
N VAL A 249 0.54 6.71 16.97
CA VAL A 249 0.31 5.31 16.60
C VAL A 249 0.38 4.40 17.81
N GLN A 250 1.27 4.66 18.77
CA GLN A 250 1.30 3.92 20.04
C GLN A 250 0.03 4.13 20.86
N ALA A 251 -0.51 5.34 20.92
CA ALA A 251 -1.79 5.62 21.58
C ALA A 251 -2.93 4.83 20.93
N ALA A 252 -2.98 4.82 19.59
CA ALA A 252 -3.97 4.07 18.82
C ALA A 252 -3.84 2.55 19.06
N LYS A 253 -2.63 1.97 18.92
CA LYS A 253 -2.36 0.54 19.18
C LYS A 253 -2.76 0.14 20.61
N ALA A 254 -2.48 0.97 21.61
CA ALA A 254 -2.82 0.70 23.00
C ALA A 254 -4.35 0.59 23.22
N ILE A 255 -5.13 1.45 22.57
CA ILE A 255 -6.60 1.37 22.60
C ILE A 255 -7.07 0.14 21.84
N PHE A 256 -6.59 -0.09 20.62
CA PHE A 256 -7.01 -1.22 19.79
C PHE A 256 -6.77 -2.56 20.51
N ASN A 257 -5.62 -2.71 21.16
CA ASN A 257 -5.29 -3.89 21.95
C ASN A 257 -6.22 -4.04 23.18
N LYS A 258 -6.49 -2.94 23.90
CA LYS A 258 -7.35 -2.97 25.09
C LYS A 258 -8.79 -3.39 24.78
N TYR A 259 -9.32 -3.00 23.61
CA TYR A 259 -10.70 -3.31 23.21
C TYR A 259 -10.81 -4.49 22.23
N GLY A 260 -9.72 -5.23 22.00
CA GLY A 260 -9.75 -6.48 21.23
C GLY A 260 -9.90 -6.31 19.71
N TYR A 261 -9.53 -5.14 19.15
CA TYR A 261 -9.52 -4.94 17.71
C TYR A 261 -8.40 -5.75 17.06
N LYS A 262 -8.78 -6.66 16.15
CA LYS A 262 -7.84 -7.56 15.47
C LYS A 262 -7.18 -6.95 14.24
N PHE A 263 -7.88 -6.03 13.55
CA PHE A 263 -7.45 -5.47 12.27
C PHE A 263 -7.38 -3.94 12.31
N VAL A 264 -6.41 -3.41 11.58
CA VAL A 264 -6.15 -1.98 11.41
C VAL A 264 -5.93 -1.69 9.94
N MET A 265 -6.35 -0.51 9.50
CA MET A 265 -6.06 0.00 8.17
C MET A 265 -4.97 1.07 8.25
N TRP A 266 -4.05 1.01 7.30
CA TRP A 266 -2.99 1.98 7.15
C TRP A 266 -3.50 3.21 6.38
N TYR A 267 -3.30 4.40 6.95
CA TYR A 267 -3.64 5.66 6.32
C TYR A 267 -2.35 6.41 5.97
N ALA A 268 -2.02 6.40 4.68
CA ALA A 268 -0.88 7.14 4.14
C ALA A 268 -1.09 8.66 4.30
N GLU A 269 -0.03 9.38 4.67
CA GLU A 269 -0.03 10.85 4.71
C GLU A 269 -0.30 11.45 3.32
N GLY A 270 -0.82 12.68 3.24
CA GLY A 270 -1.22 13.31 1.96
C GLY A 270 -0.11 13.38 0.91
N GLN A 271 1.14 13.57 1.32
CA GLN A 271 2.34 13.51 0.46
C GLN A 271 3.18 12.25 0.70
N ALA A 272 2.54 11.10 0.91
CA ALA A 272 3.23 9.87 1.25
C ALA A 272 4.30 9.48 0.21
N CYS A 273 5.47 9.10 0.73
CA CYS A 273 6.53 8.53 -0.08
C CYS A 273 6.08 7.22 -0.76
N ARG A 274 6.87 6.76 -1.74
CA ARG A 274 6.58 5.51 -2.45
C ARG A 274 6.41 4.32 -1.49
N VAL A 275 7.26 4.20 -0.47
CA VAL A 275 7.20 3.10 0.51
C VAL A 275 5.88 3.11 1.29
N CYS A 276 5.45 4.27 1.78
CA CYS A 276 4.17 4.40 2.51
C CYS A 276 2.95 4.14 1.63
N ARG A 277 3.02 4.52 0.35
CA ARG A 277 1.96 4.20 -0.63
C ARG A 277 1.92 2.71 -0.94
N GLU A 278 3.06 2.07 -1.14
CA GLU A 278 3.15 0.62 -1.34
C GLU A 278 2.54 -0.13 -0.15
N ILE A 279 2.82 0.27 1.10
CA ILE A 279 2.18 -0.30 2.30
C ILE A 279 0.66 -0.06 2.29
N ALA A 280 0.20 1.14 1.95
CA ALA A 280 -1.23 1.43 1.88
C ALA A 280 -1.97 0.66 0.77
N GLU A 281 -1.28 0.33 -0.32
CA GLU A 281 -1.86 -0.31 -1.51
C GLU A 281 -1.68 -1.84 -1.52
N THR A 282 -0.77 -2.38 -0.70
CA THR A 282 -0.52 -3.83 -0.60
C THR A 282 -1.78 -4.56 -0.17
N ASP A 283 -2.22 -5.52 -0.97
CA ASP A 283 -3.33 -6.40 -0.61
C ASP A 283 -2.83 -7.51 0.32
N SER A 284 -3.22 -7.44 1.59
CA SER A 284 -2.74 -8.30 2.66
C SER A 284 -3.70 -9.45 2.95
N ASN A 285 -4.39 -9.99 1.93
CA ASN A 285 -5.49 -10.99 2.02
C ASN A 285 -6.76 -10.49 2.73
N TRP A 286 -6.67 -9.36 3.41
CA TRP A 286 -7.70 -8.73 4.24
C TRP A 286 -8.30 -7.46 3.59
N GLY A 287 -7.79 -7.08 2.42
CA GLY A 287 -8.03 -5.81 1.75
C GLY A 287 -6.74 -4.99 1.63
N SER A 288 -6.74 -4.07 0.67
CA SER A 288 -5.63 -3.15 0.42
C SER A 288 -5.33 -2.29 1.65
N GLY A 289 -4.12 -2.39 2.19
CA GLY A 289 -3.66 -1.64 3.36
C GLY A 289 -4.25 -2.10 4.70
N VAL A 290 -4.85 -3.30 4.76
CA VAL A 290 -5.48 -3.83 5.98
C VAL A 290 -4.59 -4.88 6.64
N TYR A 291 -4.10 -4.59 7.83
CA TYR A 291 -3.18 -5.46 8.57
C TYR A 291 -3.81 -5.97 9.84
N ARG A 292 -3.33 -7.13 10.33
CA ARG A 292 -3.56 -7.52 11.72
C ARG A 292 -2.81 -6.55 12.63
N LEU A 293 -3.36 -6.26 13.80
CA LEU A 293 -2.73 -5.33 14.76
C LEU A 293 -1.29 -5.74 15.14
N ARG A 294 -1.01 -7.04 15.15
CA ARG A 294 0.33 -7.61 15.45
C ARG A 294 1.30 -7.56 14.25
N ASP A 295 0.78 -7.52 13.03
CA ASP A 295 1.54 -7.66 11.78
C ASP A 295 1.68 -6.30 11.05
N VAL A 296 1.04 -5.24 11.56
CA VAL A 296 1.13 -3.90 10.97
C VAL A 296 2.56 -3.34 11.12
N PRO A 297 3.16 -2.81 10.04
CA PRO A 297 4.46 -2.16 10.11
C PRO A 297 4.49 -1.04 11.17
N ASP A 298 5.63 -0.88 11.83
CA ASP A 298 5.81 0.18 12.82
C ASP A 298 5.99 1.55 12.14
N ILE A 299 5.29 2.55 12.67
CA ILE A 299 5.44 3.95 12.28
C ILE A 299 6.33 4.63 13.34
N PRO A 300 7.39 5.35 12.95
CA PRO A 300 7.73 5.84 11.60
C PRO A 300 8.53 4.83 10.75
N VAL A 301 8.17 4.68 9.47
CA VAL A 301 8.88 3.81 8.51
C VAL A 301 10.05 4.49 7.79
N HIS A 302 10.06 5.82 7.72
CA HIS A 302 11.11 6.60 7.08
C HIS A 302 11.31 7.95 7.78
N PRO A 303 12.45 8.64 7.53
CA PRO A 303 12.63 10.03 7.93
C PRO A 303 11.45 10.88 7.42
N ASN A 304 10.81 11.63 8.32
CA ASN A 304 9.62 12.48 8.06
C ASN A 304 8.26 11.78 7.93
N CYS A 305 8.12 10.48 8.23
CA CYS A 305 6.83 9.80 8.16
C CYS A 305 5.78 10.37 9.14
N MET A 306 4.59 10.74 8.64
CA MET A 306 3.39 11.11 9.43
C MET A 306 2.17 10.24 9.09
N CYS A 307 2.38 8.99 8.66
CA CYS A 307 1.26 8.07 8.45
C CYS A 307 0.54 7.75 9.77
N SER A 308 -0.72 7.33 9.69
CA SER A 308 -1.51 6.90 10.84
C SER A 308 -2.15 5.53 10.60
N ILE A 309 -2.69 4.95 11.67
CA ILE A 309 -3.47 3.72 11.62
C ILE A 309 -4.87 3.97 12.20
N GLY A 310 -5.87 3.25 11.69
CA GLY A 310 -7.21 3.27 12.26
C GLY A 310 -7.78 1.87 12.40
N ALA A 311 -8.62 1.65 13.41
CA ALA A 311 -9.35 0.40 13.55
C ALA A 311 -10.13 0.08 12.27
N TYR A 312 -10.09 -1.17 11.84
CA TYR A 312 -10.80 -1.66 10.66
C TYR A 312 -11.54 -2.95 11.01
N TRP A 313 -12.74 -3.12 10.44
CA TRP A 313 -13.52 -4.34 10.62
C TRP A 313 -13.53 -5.13 9.32
N ILE A 314 -13.29 -6.43 9.44
CA ILE A 314 -13.43 -7.38 8.36
C ILE A 314 -14.63 -8.26 8.68
N ASP A 315 -15.47 -8.54 7.69
CA ASP A 315 -16.64 -9.40 7.86
C ASP A 315 -16.22 -10.78 8.42
N GLU A 316 -16.97 -11.27 9.41
CA GLU A 316 -16.62 -12.44 10.23
C GLU A 316 -16.37 -13.72 9.40
N GLU A 317 -17.02 -13.85 8.23
CA GLU A 317 -16.82 -14.97 7.29
C GLU A 317 -15.37 -15.12 6.81
N LYS A 318 -14.64 -14.01 6.58
CA LYS A 318 -13.22 -14.04 6.18
C LYS A 318 -12.31 -14.42 7.35
N ALA A 319 -12.64 -13.98 8.57
CA ALA A 319 -11.85 -14.28 9.76
C ALA A 319 -12.08 -15.70 10.31
N LEU A 320 -13.16 -16.37 9.89
CA LEU A 320 -13.49 -17.74 10.27
C LEU A 320 -12.54 -18.74 9.61
N ASP A 321 -12.31 -18.65 8.30
CA ASP A 321 -11.50 -19.63 7.54
C ASP A 321 -10.06 -19.76 8.08
N ASP A 322 -9.47 -18.67 8.54
CA ASP A 322 -8.10 -18.62 9.07
C ASP A 322 -7.88 -19.32 10.42
N ASN A 323 -8.96 -19.64 11.13
CA ASN A 323 -8.92 -20.37 12.40
C ASN A 323 -9.38 -21.82 12.25
N LEU A 324 -9.72 -22.26 11.04
CA LEU A 324 -10.14 -23.63 10.76
C LEU A 324 -8.92 -24.54 10.59
N SER A 325 -9.00 -25.76 11.14
CA SER A 325 -8.04 -26.82 10.82
C SER A 325 -8.18 -27.25 9.36
N ASP A 326 -7.17 -27.97 8.85
CA ASP A 326 -7.19 -28.51 7.49
C ASP A 326 -8.45 -29.37 7.24
N GLU A 327 -8.86 -30.17 8.22
CA GLU A 327 -10.08 -30.99 8.14
C GLU A 327 -11.36 -30.13 8.08
N GLN A 328 -11.40 -29.04 8.84
CA GLN A 328 -12.53 -28.11 8.84
C GLN A 328 -12.62 -27.33 7.52
N LEU A 329 -11.49 -26.97 6.92
CA LEU A 329 -11.45 -26.36 5.59
C LEU A 329 -11.94 -27.33 4.51
N VAL A 330 -11.48 -28.58 4.55
CA VAL A 330 -11.95 -29.62 3.62
C VAL A 330 -13.46 -29.78 3.73
N SER A 331 -14.01 -29.97 4.94
CA SER A 331 -15.46 -30.11 5.13
C SER A 331 -16.28 -28.90 4.66
N ARG A 332 -15.72 -27.69 4.78
CA ARG A 332 -16.37 -26.44 4.37
C ARG A 332 -16.42 -26.23 2.86
N TYR A 333 -15.41 -26.71 2.13
CA TYR A 333 -15.25 -26.41 0.69
C TYR A 333 -15.39 -27.63 -0.22
N LEU A 334 -15.21 -28.84 0.29
CA LEU A 334 -15.33 -30.09 -0.46
C LEU A 334 -16.35 -30.99 0.26
N ASN A 335 -17.28 -31.56 -0.48
CA ASN A 335 -18.22 -32.54 0.08
C ASN A 335 -17.58 -33.93 0.13
N ASP A 336 -18.25 -34.88 0.79
CA ASP A 336 -17.72 -36.23 1.00
C ASP A 336 -17.33 -36.91 -0.33
N ASN A 337 -18.14 -36.74 -1.38
CA ASN A 337 -17.87 -37.28 -2.72
C ASN A 337 -16.53 -36.78 -3.30
N LEU A 338 -16.25 -35.49 -3.15
CA LEU A 338 -15.01 -34.86 -3.60
C LEU A 338 -13.82 -35.35 -2.76
N SER A 339 -13.93 -35.21 -1.44
CA SER A 339 -12.81 -35.52 -0.53
C SER A 339 -12.40 -36.99 -0.57
N GLU A 340 -13.36 -37.92 -0.68
CA GLU A 340 -13.08 -39.35 -0.74
C GLU A 340 -12.35 -39.73 -2.03
N LYS A 341 -12.74 -39.14 -3.18
CA LYS A 341 -12.16 -39.47 -4.48
C LYS A 341 -10.82 -38.81 -4.73
N LEU A 342 -10.63 -37.57 -4.28
CA LEU A 342 -9.36 -36.84 -4.40
C LEU A 342 -8.29 -37.43 -3.47
N GLY A 343 -8.70 -37.92 -2.30
CA GLY A 343 -7.79 -38.29 -1.22
C GLY A 343 -7.31 -37.08 -0.43
N THR A 344 -6.73 -37.34 0.74
CA THR A 344 -6.45 -36.32 1.76
C THR A 344 -5.54 -35.19 1.28
N GLU A 345 -4.47 -35.52 0.54
CA GLU A 345 -3.47 -34.53 0.12
C GLU A 345 -4.06 -33.51 -0.86
N ASP A 346 -4.66 -33.97 -1.95
CA ASP A 346 -5.26 -33.12 -2.97
C ASP A 346 -6.48 -32.36 -2.42
N ALA A 347 -7.33 -33.01 -1.62
CA ALA A 347 -8.48 -32.37 -0.99
C ALA A 347 -8.06 -31.21 -0.08
N THR A 348 -7.02 -31.41 0.73
CA THR A 348 -6.50 -30.37 1.63
C THR A 348 -5.90 -29.20 0.84
N ALA A 349 -5.14 -29.50 -0.22
CA ALA A 349 -4.53 -28.47 -1.05
C ALA A 349 -5.59 -27.60 -1.77
N LEU A 350 -6.60 -28.24 -2.36
CA LEU A 350 -7.71 -27.55 -3.04
C LEU A 350 -8.55 -26.70 -2.06
N ALA A 351 -8.82 -27.22 -0.86
CA ALA A 351 -9.55 -26.46 0.17
C ALA A 351 -8.79 -25.22 0.63
N LYS A 352 -7.46 -25.28 0.73
CA LYS A 352 -6.60 -24.13 1.05
C LYS A 352 -6.57 -23.09 -0.08
N ILE A 353 -6.60 -23.52 -1.34
CA ILE A 353 -6.69 -22.59 -2.47
C ILE A 353 -8.05 -21.89 -2.44
N LEU A 354 -9.14 -22.66 -2.26
CA LEU A 354 -10.49 -22.11 -2.17
C LEU A 354 -10.67 -21.13 -1.02
N SER A 355 -10.08 -21.39 0.16
CA SER A 355 -10.21 -20.48 1.30
C SER A 355 -9.58 -19.11 1.05
N GLN A 356 -8.56 -19.05 0.18
CA GLN A 356 -7.86 -17.83 -0.23
C GLN A 356 -8.50 -17.12 -1.43
N ALA A 357 -9.48 -17.75 -2.09
CA ALA A 357 -10.16 -17.16 -3.24
C ALA A 357 -11.04 -15.94 -2.83
N PRO A 358 -11.39 -15.06 -3.79
CA PRO A 358 -12.28 -13.93 -3.54
C PRO A 358 -13.64 -14.34 -2.97
N ASP A 359 -14.22 -13.50 -2.08
CA ASP A 359 -15.43 -13.86 -1.32
C ASP A 359 -16.63 -14.25 -2.19
N ASP A 360 -16.83 -13.55 -3.32
CA ASP A 360 -17.98 -13.81 -4.19
C ASP A 360 -17.93 -15.24 -4.76
N ILE A 361 -16.77 -15.67 -5.27
CA ILE A 361 -16.64 -17.04 -5.80
C ILE A 361 -16.66 -18.08 -4.68
N LYS A 362 -16.12 -17.79 -3.49
CA LYS A 362 -16.24 -18.68 -2.32
C LYS A 362 -17.69 -18.93 -1.94
N LYS A 363 -18.52 -17.89 -1.93
CA LYS A 363 -19.94 -17.97 -1.62
C LYS A 363 -20.73 -18.75 -2.66
N VAL A 364 -20.44 -18.51 -3.94
CA VAL A 364 -21.04 -19.29 -5.04
C VAL A 364 -20.65 -20.76 -4.92
N TRP A 365 -19.37 -21.05 -4.68
CA TRP A 365 -18.89 -22.43 -4.46
C TRP A 365 -19.61 -23.10 -3.29
N GLN A 366 -19.71 -22.42 -2.15
CA GLN A 366 -20.41 -22.94 -0.96
C GLN A 366 -21.91 -23.14 -1.19
N MET A 367 -22.56 -22.28 -1.97
CA MET A 367 -23.97 -22.42 -2.33
C MET A 367 -24.24 -23.72 -3.10
N TYR A 368 -23.32 -24.12 -3.98
CA TYR A 368 -23.43 -25.35 -4.77
C TYR A 368 -22.65 -26.53 -4.18
N HIS A 369 -21.95 -26.36 -3.05
CA HIS A 369 -21.07 -27.35 -2.42
C HIS A 369 -21.69 -28.74 -2.33
N GLY A 370 -22.94 -28.84 -1.87
CA GLY A 370 -23.64 -30.12 -1.73
C GLY A 370 -24.02 -30.79 -3.06
N GLN A 371 -23.98 -30.06 -4.17
CA GLN A 371 -24.34 -30.54 -5.51
C GLN A 371 -23.10 -30.88 -6.36
N LEU A 372 -21.92 -30.40 -5.99
CA LEU A 372 -20.68 -30.67 -6.75
C LEU A 372 -20.37 -32.16 -6.76
N LYS A 373 -20.07 -32.72 -7.94
CA LYS A 373 -19.84 -34.16 -8.09
C LYS A 373 -18.61 -34.45 -8.93
N LEU A 374 -17.65 -35.15 -8.33
CA LEU A 374 -16.53 -35.77 -9.03
C LEU A 374 -16.94 -37.20 -9.42
N ASP A 375 -17.23 -37.42 -10.69
CA ASP A 375 -17.64 -38.71 -11.24
C ASP A 375 -16.47 -39.70 -11.30
N ALA A 376 -15.29 -39.25 -11.76
CA ALA A 376 -14.10 -40.09 -11.82
C ALA A 376 -12.80 -39.31 -11.59
N TYR A 377 -11.82 -39.97 -10.94
CA TYR A 377 -10.45 -39.47 -10.74
C TYR A 377 -9.39 -40.48 -11.23
N PRO A 378 -9.35 -40.82 -12.53
CA PRO A 378 -8.44 -41.83 -13.06
C PRO A 378 -6.96 -41.40 -13.01
N LYS A 379 -6.08 -42.35 -12.66
CA LYS A 379 -4.61 -42.17 -12.65
C LYS A 379 -3.99 -42.03 -14.05
N GLY A 380 -4.73 -42.40 -15.10
CA GLY A 380 -4.25 -42.41 -16.48
C GLY A 380 -4.08 -41.00 -17.09
N GLY A 381 -3.61 -40.96 -18.33
CA GLY A 381 -3.70 -39.75 -19.16
C GLY A 381 -5.03 -39.71 -19.90
N GLY A 382 -5.60 -38.51 -20.03
CA GLY A 382 -6.84 -38.25 -20.75
C GLY A 382 -7.17 -36.75 -20.70
N THR A 383 -8.32 -36.38 -21.26
CA THR A 383 -8.85 -35.02 -21.21
C THR A 383 -9.92 -34.98 -20.13
N SER A 384 -9.75 -34.11 -19.14
CA SER A 384 -10.79 -33.85 -18.15
C SER A 384 -12.00 -33.21 -18.82
N PHE A 385 -13.18 -33.41 -18.24
CA PHE A 385 -14.41 -32.84 -18.78
C PHE A 385 -15.52 -32.81 -17.73
N TYR A 386 -16.47 -31.90 -17.92
CA TYR A 386 -17.75 -31.88 -17.26
C TYR A 386 -18.88 -32.43 -18.16
N ARG A 387 -19.83 -33.16 -17.56
CA ARG A 387 -21.09 -33.57 -18.20
C ARG A 387 -22.28 -33.29 -17.28
N PRO A 388 -23.35 -32.62 -17.75
CA PRO A 388 -24.51 -32.29 -16.92
C PRO A 388 -25.20 -33.47 -16.22
N ASP A 389 -25.21 -34.64 -16.85
CA ASP A 389 -25.88 -35.85 -16.35
C ASP A 389 -24.99 -36.72 -15.44
N GLN A 390 -23.66 -36.53 -15.49
CA GLN A 390 -22.70 -37.39 -14.78
C GLN A 390 -21.92 -36.65 -13.69
N GLY A 391 -21.50 -35.41 -13.94
CA GLY A 391 -20.57 -34.65 -13.10
C GLY A 391 -19.22 -34.46 -13.77
N VAL A 392 -18.20 -34.17 -12.98
CA VAL A 392 -16.84 -33.85 -13.44
C VAL A 392 -15.97 -35.11 -13.48
N THR A 393 -15.21 -35.31 -14.56
CA THR A 393 -14.12 -36.29 -14.61
C THR A 393 -12.78 -35.58 -14.68
N ILE A 394 -11.89 -35.84 -13.71
CA ILE A 394 -10.54 -35.26 -13.67
C ILE A 394 -9.49 -36.34 -13.86
N TYR A 395 -8.67 -36.24 -14.90
CA TYR A 395 -7.48 -37.08 -15.03
C TYR A 395 -6.34 -36.54 -14.17
N GLN A 396 -5.71 -37.39 -13.36
CA GLN A 396 -4.63 -36.97 -12.45
C GLN A 396 -3.47 -36.28 -13.16
N LYS A 397 -3.15 -36.69 -14.39
CA LYS A 397 -2.10 -36.03 -15.19
C LYS A 397 -2.47 -34.59 -15.57
N SER A 398 -3.75 -34.28 -15.76
CA SER A 398 -4.22 -32.95 -16.11
C SER A 398 -4.20 -31.97 -14.94
N MET A 399 -4.10 -32.47 -13.70
CA MET A 399 -3.97 -31.64 -12.50
C MET A 399 -2.61 -30.94 -12.39
N ASN A 400 -1.64 -31.32 -13.23
CA ASN A 400 -0.27 -30.80 -13.20
C ASN A 400 0.31 -30.73 -11.77
N LEU A 401 0.17 -31.81 -10.99
CA LEU A 401 0.57 -31.85 -9.58
C LEU A 401 2.03 -31.40 -9.29
N PRO A 402 3.02 -31.66 -10.17
CA PRO A 402 4.38 -31.15 -10.03
C PRO A 402 4.54 -29.65 -10.36
N ASN A 403 3.52 -29.02 -10.93
CA ASN A 403 3.53 -27.69 -11.51
C ASN A 403 4.61 -27.50 -12.59
N ASP A 404 4.68 -28.43 -13.56
CA ASP A 404 5.62 -28.34 -14.68
C ASP A 404 5.25 -27.15 -15.57
N MET A 405 6.17 -26.19 -15.71
CA MET A 405 6.00 -24.99 -16.53
C MET A 405 5.89 -25.27 -18.03
N LYS A 406 6.21 -26.49 -18.48
CA LYS A 406 5.97 -26.93 -19.86
C LYS A 406 4.50 -27.30 -20.11
N TYR A 407 3.74 -27.58 -19.05
CA TYR A 407 2.31 -27.82 -19.14
C TYR A 407 1.57 -26.49 -18.99
N TYR A 408 0.68 -26.20 -19.95
CA TYR A 408 0.12 -24.86 -20.05
C TYR A 408 -0.93 -24.55 -18.98
N GLN A 409 -1.57 -25.53 -18.34
CA GLN A 409 -2.39 -25.28 -17.15
C GLN A 409 -1.52 -25.33 -15.89
N LYS A 410 -1.74 -24.42 -14.95
CA LYS A 410 -1.08 -24.45 -13.64
C LYS A 410 -1.58 -25.64 -12.82
N LYS A 411 -0.81 -26.02 -11.80
CA LYS A 411 -1.25 -27.01 -10.81
C LYS A 411 -2.66 -26.68 -10.30
N TYR A 412 -3.56 -27.65 -10.41
CA TYR A 412 -4.98 -27.58 -10.03
C TYR A 412 -5.93 -26.69 -10.87
N ASP A 413 -5.46 -25.97 -11.89
CA ASP A 413 -6.34 -25.10 -12.70
C ASP A 413 -7.47 -25.90 -13.37
N VAL A 414 -7.13 -27.07 -13.94
CA VAL A 414 -8.12 -27.94 -14.60
C VAL A 414 -9.25 -28.35 -13.66
N PHE A 415 -8.98 -28.54 -12.35
CA PHE A 415 -10.05 -28.84 -11.40
C PHE A 415 -11.06 -27.70 -11.34
N PHE A 416 -10.60 -26.47 -11.14
CA PHE A 416 -11.48 -25.31 -11.02
C PHE A 416 -12.15 -24.95 -12.35
N HIS A 417 -11.49 -25.21 -13.48
CA HIS A 417 -12.08 -25.03 -14.81
C HIS A 417 -13.29 -25.95 -15.00
N GLU A 418 -13.14 -27.26 -14.78
CA GLU A 418 -14.24 -28.22 -14.97
C GLU A 418 -15.39 -28.02 -13.98
N PHE A 419 -15.07 -27.71 -12.71
CA PHE A 419 -16.09 -27.31 -11.74
C PHE A 419 -16.70 -25.94 -12.04
N GLY A 420 -15.99 -25.07 -12.76
CA GLY A 420 -16.51 -23.83 -13.32
C GLY A 420 -17.66 -24.08 -14.29
N HIS A 421 -17.54 -25.05 -15.22
CA HIS A 421 -18.65 -25.47 -16.06
C HIS A 421 -19.84 -26.03 -15.27
N MET A 422 -19.57 -26.82 -14.23
CA MET A 422 -20.63 -27.36 -13.37
C MET A 422 -21.39 -26.25 -12.64
N ILE A 423 -20.67 -25.28 -12.06
CA ILE A 423 -21.26 -24.13 -11.39
C ILE A 423 -22.04 -23.26 -12.38
N ASP A 424 -21.52 -23.07 -13.59
CA ASP A 424 -22.20 -22.33 -14.67
C ASP A 424 -23.58 -22.93 -14.96
N TYR A 425 -23.63 -24.25 -15.11
CA TYR A 425 -24.85 -25.01 -15.33
C TYR A 425 -25.82 -24.93 -14.14
N LEU A 426 -25.33 -25.15 -12.91
CA LEU A 426 -26.17 -25.10 -11.70
C LEU A 426 -26.72 -23.70 -11.40
N ALA A 427 -26.00 -22.65 -11.77
CA ALA A 427 -26.39 -21.26 -11.58
C ALA A 427 -27.38 -20.75 -12.63
N GLY A 428 -27.55 -21.47 -13.74
CA GLY A 428 -28.37 -21.06 -14.86
C GLY A 428 -29.85 -20.79 -14.57
N ASP A 429 -30.44 -21.46 -13.58
CA ASP A 429 -31.85 -21.30 -13.20
C ASP A 429 -32.10 -20.19 -12.18
N VAL A 430 -31.04 -19.56 -11.65
CA VAL A 430 -31.13 -18.59 -10.55
C VAL A 430 -31.41 -17.16 -11.04
N ILE A 431 -31.10 -16.85 -12.30
CA ILE A 431 -31.10 -15.47 -12.79
C ILE A 431 -32.35 -15.20 -13.68
N PRO A 432 -33.23 -14.24 -13.32
CA PRO A 432 -34.42 -13.93 -14.12
C PRO A 432 -34.06 -13.24 -15.45
N ASN A 433 -34.73 -13.62 -16.55
CA ASN A 433 -34.64 -13.01 -17.89
C ASN A 433 -33.29 -13.12 -18.62
N THR A 434 -32.70 -14.31 -18.71
CA THR A 434 -31.62 -14.58 -19.68
C THR A 434 -32.14 -14.32 -21.10
N PRO A 435 -31.52 -13.42 -21.89
CA PRO A 435 -31.95 -13.17 -23.27
C PRO A 435 -31.86 -14.46 -24.08
N ILE A 436 -33.03 -14.94 -24.49
CA ILE A 436 -33.20 -16.18 -25.26
C ILE A 436 -32.65 -15.94 -26.66
N ASN A 437 -31.45 -16.44 -26.93
CA ASN A 437 -31.03 -16.84 -28.27
C ASN A 437 -30.79 -18.37 -28.33
N GLY A 438 -31.70 -19.11 -27.68
CA GLY A 438 -32.12 -20.42 -28.16
C GLY A 438 -31.39 -21.66 -27.64
N PHE A 439 -30.19 -21.57 -27.04
CA PHE A 439 -29.54 -22.78 -26.50
C PHE A 439 -28.77 -22.50 -25.21
N VAL A 440 -29.34 -23.11 -24.17
CA VAL A 440 -28.87 -23.37 -22.81
C VAL A 440 -29.02 -22.22 -21.79
N LYS A 441 -29.48 -22.58 -20.58
CA LYS A 441 -29.72 -21.70 -19.43
C LYS A 441 -28.51 -21.82 -18.50
N GLU A 442 -27.48 -21.02 -18.71
CA GLU A 442 -26.30 -20.95 -17.83
C GLU A 442 -25.99 -19.50 -17.46
N ALA A 443 -25.21 -19.31 -16.39
CA ALA A 443 -24.80 -17.98 -15.94
C ALA A 443 -23.92 -17.26 -16.98
N SER A 444 -23.13 -18.00 -17.75
CA SER A 444 -22.24 -17.50 -18.80
C SER A 444 -22.97 -16.79 -19.94
N GLY A 445 -24.28 -17.01 -20.10
CA GLY A 445 -25.12 -16.23 -21.03
C GLY A 445 -25.07 -14.72 -20.77
N TRP A 446 -24.72 -14.28 -19.56
CA TRP A 446 -24.61 -12.86 -19.20
C TRP A 446 -23.29 -12.19 -19.60
N ILE A 447 -22.24 -12.98 -19.85
CA ILE A 447 -20.92 -12.45 -20.23
C ILE A 447 -20.69 -12.45 -21.74
N ILE A 448 -21.50 -13.19 -22.51
CA ILE A 448 -21.30 -13.39 -23.96
C ILE A 448 -21.22 -12.07 -24.73
N ASP A 449 -22.10 -11.11 -24.43
CA ASP A 449 -22.13 -9.80 -25.09
C ASP A 449 -20.92 -8.94 -24.71
N SER A 450 -20.41 -9.09 -23.48
CA SER A 450 -19.23 -8.34 -23.02
C SER A 450 -17.97 -8.81 -23.73
N ILE A 451 -17.84 -10.12 -24.01
CA ILE A 451 -16.72 -10.69 -24.77
C ILE A 451 -16.64 -10.03 -26.16
N ASP A 452 -17.77 -9.98 -26.88
CA ASP A 452 -17.82 -9.35 -28.21
C ASP A 452 -17.55 -7.85 -28.13
N LYS A 453 -18.12 -7.15 -27.15
CA LYS A 453 -17.91 -5.70 -26.97
C LYS A 453 -16.46 -5.36 -26.72
N ASP A 454 -15.78 -6.09 -25.83
CA ASP A 454 -14.36 -5.88 -25.55
C ASP A 454 -13.53 -6.13 -26.81
N TRP A 455 -13.80 -7.23 -27.52
CA TRP A 455 -13.09 -7.58 -28.74
C TRP A 455 -13.30 -6.55 -29.87
N ASP A 456 -14.55 -6.15 -30.11
CA ASP A 456 -14.89 -5.17 -31.12
C ASP A 456 -14.30 -3.80 -30.80
N LYS A 457 -14.25 -3.35 -29.54
CA LYS A 457 -13.56 -2.10 -29.16
C LYS A 457 -12.08 -2.13 -29.54
N LEU A 458 -11.41 -3.27 -29.32
CA LEU A 458 -9.99 -3.43 -29.68
C LEU A 458 -9.81 -3.43 -31.20
N ILE A 459 -10.69 -4.10 -31.95
CA ILE A 459 -10.63 -4.14 -33.41
C ILE A 459 -10.97 -2.77 -34.01
N ASP A 460 -12.05 -2.13 -33.56
CA ASP A 460 -12.58 -0.91 -34.15
C ASP A 460 -11.55 0.21 -34.13
N LYS A 461 -10.78 0.35 -33.04
CA LYS A 461 -9.68 1.31 -32.96
C LYS A 461 -8.65 1.11 -34.09
N ARG A 462 -8.30 -0.15 -34.39
CA ARG A 462 -7.31 -0.52 -35.43
C ARG A 462 -7.90 -0.40 -36.82
N TYR A 463 -9.12 -0.91 -37.00
CA TYR A 463 -9.87 -0.82 -38.24
C TYR A 463 -10.06 0.63 -38.68
N GLN A 464 -10.50 1.54 -37.79
CA GLN A 464 -10.68 2.95 -38.11
C GLN A 464 -9.36 3.62 -38.50
N LYS A 465 -8.25 3.25 -37.85
CA LYS A 465 -6.92 3.73 -38.23
C LYS A 465 -6.51 3.25 -39.62
N LEU A 466 -6.65 1.95 -39.91
CA LEU A 466 -6.33 1.38 -41.22
C LEU A 466 -7.17 1.98 -42.33
N VAL A 467 -8.47 2.23 -42.10
CA VAL A 467 -9.35 2.88 -43.07
C VAL A 467 -8.98 4.34 -43.28
N LYS A 468 -8.65 5.08 -42.21
CA LYS A 468 -8.22 6.49 -42.29
C LYS A 468 -6.92 6.65 -43.06
N ASP A 469 -5.97 5.74 -42.84
CA ASP A 469 -4.65 5.79 -43.47
C ASP A 469 -4.62 5.09 -44.85
N LEU A 470 -5.77 4.56 -45.30
CA LEU A 470 -5.90 3.86 -46.57
C LEU A 470 -5.65 4.81 -47.74
N LYS A 471 -4.57 4.53 -48.48
CA LYS A 471 -4.23 5.22 -49.72
C LYS A 471 -4.03 4.20 -50.82
N PHE A 472 -4.35 4.58 -52.05
CA PHE A 472 -4.15 3.74 -53.22
C PHE A 472 -3.02 4.29 -54.09
N SER A 473 -2.10 3.42 -54.53
CA SER A 473 -1.01 3.79 -55.46
C SER A 473 -1.50 3.83 -56.90
N ARG A 474 -2.41 2.93 -57.27
CA ARG A 474 -3.04 2.87 -58.60
C ARG A 474 -4.40 2.19 -58.54
N ILE A 475 -5.25 2.49 -59.51
CA ILE A 475 -6.59 1.92 -59.69
C ILE A 475 -6.68 1.27 -61.07
N GLU A 476 -7.08 0.01 -61.13
CA GLU A 476 -7.29 -0.78 -62.35
C GLU A 476 -8.71 -1.36 -62.36
N GLY A 477 -9.59 -0.75 -63.15
CA GLY A 477 -11.00 -1.15 -63.24
C GLY A 477 -11.73 -1.00 -61.91
N ASN A 478 -12.17 -2.13 -61.32
CA ASN A 478 -12.86 -2.16 -60.02
C ASN A 478 -11.93 -2.55 -58.85
N LYS A 479 -10.61 -2.47 -59.02
CA LYS A 479 -9.62 -2.79 -58.00
C LYS A 479 -8.62 -1.64 -57.82
N ALA A 480 -8.10 -1.49 -56.62
CA ALA A 480 -7.08 -0.52 -56.27
C ALA A 480 -5.97 -1.19 -55.43
N GLU A 481 -4.72 -0.88 -55.74
CA GLU A 481 -3.56 -1.37 -55.00
C GLU A 481 -3.27 -0.45 -53.82
N VAL A 482 -3.06 -1.03 -52.63
CA VAL A 482 -2.81 -0.27 -51.40
C VAL A 482 -1.38 0.29 -51.42
N ALA A 483 -1.24 1.61 -51.26
CA ALA A 483 0.00 2.35 -51.51
C ALA A 483 1.19 1.89 -50.67
N ASN A 484 0.95 1.48 -49.43
CA ASN A 484 2.00 1.02 -48.51
C ASN A 484 2.10 -0.51 -48.43
N HIS A 485 1.42 -1.24 -49.32
CA HIS A 485 1.43 -2.70 -49.35
C HIS A 485 1.39 -3.21 -50.80
N PRO A 486 2.54 -3.16 -51.52
CA PRO A 486 2.62 -3.61 -52.91
C PRO A 486 2.07 -5.03 -53.09
N GLY A 487 1.31 -5.25 -54.16
CA GLY A 487 0.65 -6.52 -54.46
C GLY A 487 -0.66 -6.77 -53.70
N TYR A 488 -1.07 -5.91 -52.77
CA TYR A 488 -2.33 -6.04 -52.06
C TYR A 488 -3.44 -5.19 -52.70
N TRP A 489 -4.47 -5.86 -53.21
CA TRP A 489 -5.54 -5.24 -54.00
C TRP A 489 -6.90 -5.32 -53.30
N LEU A 490 -7.59 -4.18 -53.26
CA LEU A 490 -8.95 -4.06 -52.73
C LEU A 490 -9.93 -3.70 -53.85
N LYS A 491 -11.17 -4.18 -53.75
CA LYS A 491 -12.25 -3.78 -54.66
C LYS A 491 -12.71 -2.37 -54.30
N VAL A 492 -12.79 -1.49 -55.29
CA VAL A 492 -13.25 -0.10 -55.16
C VAL A 492 -14.36 0.21 -56.17
N LYS A 493 -15.28 1.08 -55.79
CA LYS A 493 -16.32 1.64 -56.65
C LYS A 493 -15.71 2.63 -57.64
N LYS A 494 -16.52 3.10 -58.60
CA LYS A 494 -16.09 4.09 -59.62
C LYS A 494 -15.60 5.41 -59.00
N ASP A 495 -16.11 5.78 -57.83
CA ASP A 495 -15.70 6.97 -57.07
C ASP A 495 -14.43 6.77 -56.23
N GLY A 496 -13.78 5.60 -56.32
CA GLY A 496 -12.58 5.25 -55.55
C GLY A 496 -12.85 4.76 -54.13
N THR A 497 -14.10 4.72 -53.66
CA THR A 497 -14.43 4.24 -52.32
C THR A 497 -14.40 2.70 -52.24
N PRO A 498 -13.91 2.09 -51.13
CA PRO A 498 -13.89 0.64 -50.99
C PRO A 498 -15.29 0.00 -50.97
N TYR A 499 -15.41 -1.21 -51.56
CA TYR A 499 -16.61 -2.03 -51.38
C TYR A 499 -16.69 -2.59 -49.95
N ALA A 500 -17.90 -2.96 -49.51
CA ALA A 500 -18.13 -3.61 -48.21
C ALA A 500 -17.29 -4.89 -48.03
N SER A 501 -17.06 -5.66 -49.10
CA SER A 501 -16.18 -6.83 -49.07
C SER A 501 -14.73 -6.48 -48.75
N SER A 502 -14.26 -5.32 -49.22
CA SER A 502 -12.91 -4.82 -48.94
C SER A 502 -12.80 -4.23 -47.55
N LEU A 503 -13.82 -3.53 -47.07
CA LEU A 503 -13.87 -3.11 -45.66
C LEU A 503 -13.87 -4.32 -44.71
N LYS A 504 -14.59 -5.40 -45.05
CA LYS A 504 -14.56 -6.66 -44.29
C LYS A 504 -13.16 -7.30 -44.29
N GLN A 505 -12.44 -7.23 -45.41
CA GLN A 505 -11.07 -7.70 -45.50
C GLN A 505 -10.13 -6.85 -44.62
N ILE A 506 -10.24 -5.52 -44.67
CA ILE A 506 -9.44 -4.62 -43.79
C ILE A 506 -9.75 -4.90 -42.31
N ARG A 507 -11.01 -5.17 -41.94
CA ARG A 507 -11.35 -5.56 -40.57
C ARG A 507 -10.67 -6.88 -40.20
N LYS A 508 -10.61 -7.86 -41.10
CA LYS A 508 -9.88 -9.12 -40.88
C LYS A 508 -8.38 -8.88 -40.69
N ASP A 509 -7.77 -7.97 -41.46
CA ASP A 509 -6.36 -7.62 -41.31
C ASP A 509 -6.11 -6.93 -39.95
N ALA A 510 -7.01 -6.04 -39.53
CA ALA A 510 -6.97 -5.41 -38.19
C ALA A 510 -7.03 -6.46 -37.06
N THR A 511 -7.86 -7.50 -37.24
CA THR A 511 -7.95 -8.62 -36.31
C THR A 511 -6.64 -9.42 -36.24
N VAL A 512 -6.00 -9.70 -37.37
CA VAL A 512 -4.69 -10.39 -37.39
C VAL A 512 -3.62 -9.56 -36.70
N GLN A 513 -3.56 -8.25 -36.95
CA GLN A 513 -2.65 -7.33 -36.28
C GLN A 513 -2.86 -7.32 -34.76
N LEU A 514 -4.12 -7.28 -34.31
CA LEU A 514 -4.46 -7.35 -32.89
C LEU A 514 -3.93 -8.62 -32.23
N VAL A 515 -4.15 -9.79 -32.84
CA VAL A 515 -3.67 -11.07 -32.29
C VAL A 515 -2.14 -11.09 -32.21
N GLN A 516 -1.44 -10.58 -33.22
CA GLN A 516 0.02 -10.48 -33.22
C GLN A 516 0.55 -9.54 -32.14
N GLU A 517 -0.11 -8.39 -31.94
CA GLU A 517 0.24 -7.44 -30.87
C GLU A 517 0.04 -8.07 -29.49
N ILE A 518 -1.08 -8.77 -29.25
CA ILE A 518 -1.32 -9.47 -27.98
C ILE A 518 -0.27 -10.58 -27.76
N ALA A 519 0.06 -11.34 -28.81
CA ALA A 519 1.08 -12.38 -28.73
C ALA A 519 2.45 -11.81 -28.35
N HIS A 520 2.83 -10.65 -28.89
CA HIS A 520 4.07 -9.96 -28.53
C HIS A 520 4.00 -9.37 -27.11
N ASP A 521 2.92 -8.70 -26.75
CA ASP A 521 2.69 -8.14 -25.41
C ASP A 521 2.73 -9.20 -24.29
N THR A 522 2.48 -10.47 -24.64
CA THR A 522 2.44 -11.61 -23.72
C THR A 522 3.60 -12.59 -23.93
N GLU A 523 4.61 -12.23 -24.71
CA GLU A 523 5.74 -13.10 -25.05
C GLU A 523 6.56 -13.50 -23.81
N GLN A 524 6.76 -12.55 -22.89
CA GLN A 524 7.50 -12.76 -21.63
C GLN A 524 6.64 -13.33 -20.50
N ILE A 525 5.34 -13.57 -20.77
CA ILE A 525 4.40 -14.14 -19.81
C ILE A 525 4.44 -15.66 -19.95
N SER A 526 4.40 -16.35 -18.80
CA SER A 526 4.39 -17.81 -18.75
C SER A 526 3.18 -18.37 -19.52
N SER A 527 3.33 -19.57 -20.10
CA SER A 527 2.20 -20.25 -20.77
C SER A 527 1.03 -20.51 -19.82
N GLN A 528 1.31 -20.65 -18.52
CA GLN A 528 0.31 -20.82 -17.46
C GLN A 528 -0.52 -19.57 -17.19
N ASP A 529 0.10 -18.39 -17.21
CA ASP A 529 -0.63 -17.15 -16.94
C ASP A 529 -1.33 -16.57 -18.18
N LYS A 530 -0.94 -17.00 -19.39
CA LYS A 530 -1.61 -16.57 -20.63
C LYS A 530 -2.53 -17.62 -21.25
N GLY A 531 -2.60 -18.82 -20.66
CA GLY A 531 -3.40 -19.95 -21.14
C GLY A 531 -4.88 -19.59 -21.26
N ASP A 532 -5.49 -19.20 -20.14
CA ASP A 532 -6.89 -18.80 -20.05
C ASP A 532 -7.26 -17.67 -21.03
N LEU A 533 -6.38 -16.66 -21.18
CA LEU A 533 -6.56 -15.62 -22.20
C LEU A 533 -6.56 -16.21 -23.61
N SER A 534 -5.63 -17.12 -23.90
CA SER A 534 -5.53 -17.80 -25.19
C SER A 534 -6.78 -18.62 -25.50
N ASP A 535 -7.39 -19.26 -24.51
CA ASP A 535 -8.63 -20.03 -24.67
C ASP A 535 -9.86 -19.15 -24.90
N ILE A 536 -10.01 -18.06 -24.13
CA ILE A 536 -11.03 -17.04 -24.40
C ILE A 536 -10.89 -16.48 -25.82
N MET A 537 -9.65 -16.17 -26.25
CA MET A 537 -9.39 -15.70 -27.61
C MET A 537 -9.70 -16.79 -28.65
N SER A 538 -9.39 -18.05 -28.37
CA SER A 538 -9.68 -19.16 -29.30
C SER A 538 -11.18 -19.28 -29.59
N GLY A 539 -12.03 -19.00 -28.59
CA GLY A 539 -13.49 -18.93 -28.72
C GLY A 539 -14.01 -17.88 -29.71
N LEU A 540 -13.17 -16.93 -30.13
CA LEU A 540 -13.45 -15.94 -31.17
C LEU A 540 -13.10 -16.43 -32.59
N GLY A 541 -12.63 -17.67 -32.70
CA GLY A 541 -12.35 -18.35 -33.98
C GLY A 541 -10.86 -18.37 -34.37
N PHE A 542 -9.95 -18.14 -33.41
CA PHE A 542 -8.51 -18.27 -33.61
C PHE A 542 -8.04 -19.65 -33.13
N GLU A 543 -7.05 -20.19 -33.80
CA GLU A 543 -6.44 -21.46 -33.42
C GLU A 543 -5.11 -21.17 -32.72
N TYR A 544 -4.99 -21.58 -31.45
CA TYR A 544 -3.82 -21.37 -30.59
C TYR A 544 -3.26 -19.93 -30.65
N PRO A 545 -4.06 -18.88 -30.39
CA PRO A 545 -3.68 -17.50 -30.64
C PRO A 545 -2.41 -17.05 -29.90
N LEU A 546 -2.12 -17.64 -28.74
CA LEU A 546 -0.89 -17.39 -27.96
C LEU A 546 0.01 -18.64 -27.82
N GLY A 547 -0.14 -19.60 -28.75
CA GLY A 547 0.62 -20.86 -28.78
C GLY A 547 0.03 -22.01 -27.96
N VAL A 548 -1.07 -21.77 -27.22
CA VAL A 548 -1.78 -22.74 -26.38
C VAL A 548 -3.30 -22.59 -26.55
N GLY A 549 -4.06 -23.59 -26.11
CA GLY A 549 -5.54 -23.57 -26.10
C GLY A 549 -6.20 -24.62 -27.00
N HIS A 550 -7.35 -24.30 -27.59
CA HIS A 550 -8.15 -25.24 -28.38
C HIS A 550 -8.01 -25.13 -29.91
N SER A 551 -8.14 -26.29 -30.59
CA SER A 551 -8.12 -26.37 -32.06
C SER A 551 -9.39 -25.82 -32.70
N ARG A 552 -9.34 -25.54 -34.01
CA ARG A 552 -10.53 -25.11 -34.76
C ARG A 552 -11.65 -26.16 -34.78
N SER A 553 -11.31 -27.44 -34.67
CA SER A 553 -12.29 -28.54 -34.63
C SER A 553 -13.14 -28.49 -33.36
N TYR A 554 -12.52 -28.15 -32.22
CA TYR A 554 -13.18 -28.00 -30.92
C TYR A 554 -14.30 -26.95 -31.00
N TRP A 555 -13.96 -25.74 -31.47
CA TRP A 555 -14.92 -24.63 -31.55
C TRP A 555 -16.05 -24.86 -32.55
N ARG A 556 -15.84 -25.69 -33.58
CA ARG A 556 -16.93 -26.12 -34.48
C ARG A 556 -17.95 -27.01 -33.77
N GLN A 557 -17.53 -27.78 -32.77
CA GLN A 557 -18.41 -28.63 -31.96
C GLN A 557 -19.07 -27.83 -30.82
N ALA A 558 -18.32 -26.92 -30.18
CA ALA A 558 -18.79 -26.11 -29.05
C ALA A 558 -19.82 -25.03 -29.45
N GLY A 559 -19.73 -24.47 -30.66
CA GLY A 559 -20.66 -23.45 -31.14
C GLY A 559 -20.55 -22.11 -30.40
N LYS A 560 -21.58 -21.25 -30.53
CA LYS A 560 -21.60 -19.91 -29.89
C LYS A 560 -21.82 -19.96 -28.38
N SER A 561 -22.64 -20.87 -27.87
CA SER A 561 -22.86 -21.03 -26.42
C SER A 561 -21.59 -21.56 -25.74
N GLY A 562 -20.87 -22.48 -26.40
CA GLY A 562 -19.61 -23.03 -25.91
C GLY A 562 -18.54 -21.98 -25.61
N ARG A 563 -18.45 -20.88 -26.36
CA ARG A 563 -17.44 -19.85 -26.05
C ARG A 563 -17.66 -19.16 -24.70
N ALA A 564 -18.93 -19.00 -24.31
CA ALA A 564 -19.28 -18.29 -23.09
C ALA A 564 -19.05 -19.20 -21.88
N THR A 565 -19.42 -20.48 -22.02
CA THR A 565 -19.19 -21.50 -20.98
C THR A 565 -17.70 -21.74 -20.75
N GLU A 566 -16.88 -21.75 -21.81
CA GLU A 566 -15.40 -21.80 -21.71
C GLU A 566 -14.86 -20.56 -21.02
N ALA A 567 -15.21 -19.36 -21.50
CA ALA A 567 -14.74 -18.13 -20.86
C ALA A 567 -15.12 -18.04 -19.37
N TRP A 568 -16.29 -18.56 -19.00
CA TRP A 568 -16.71 -18.66 -17.61
C TRP A 568 -15.85 -19.63 -16.79
N ALA A 569 -15.58 -20.82 -17.33
CA ALA A 569 -14.73 -21.81 -16.68
C ALA A 569 -13.30 -21.28 -16.48
N GLU A 570 -12.74 -20.65 -17.51
CA GLU A 570 -11.41 -20.02 -17.44
C GLU A 570 -11.35 -18.89 -16.44
N LEU A 571 -12.35 -18.00 -16.41
CA LEU A 571 -12.44 -16.95 -15.41
C LEU A 571 -12.60 -17.53 -13.99
N THR A 572 -13.32 -18.64 -13.84
CA THR A 572 -13.47 -19.33 -12.55
C THR A 572 -12.13 -19.87 -12.06
N ALA A 573 -11.40 -20.59 -12.90
CA ALA A 573 -10.07 -21.11 -12.58
C ALA A 573 -9.07 -19.99 -12.28
N ALA A 574 -9.02 -18.96 -13.13
CA ALA A 574 -8.15 -17.80 -12.95
C ALA A 574 -8.45 -17.05 -11.64
N THR A 575 -9.72 -16.81 -11.34
CA THR A 575 -10.13 -16.10 -10.11
C THR A 575 -9.75 -16.86 -8.84
N ILE A 576 -9.84 -18.20 -8.87
CA ILE A 576 -9.58 -19.04 -7.69
C ILE A 576 -8.09 -19.34 -7.52
N ASN A 577 -7.39 -19.71 -8.60
CA ASN A 577 -6.07 -20.34 -8.52
C ASN A 577 -4.98 -19.64 -9.34
N ASN A 578 -5.35 -18.74 -10.25
CA ASN A 578 -4.39 -17.97 -11.05
C ASN A 578 -4.72 -16.47 -11.21
N PRO A 579 -4.58 -15.65 -10.14
CA PRO A 579 -4.83 -14.21 -10.21
C PRO A 579 -3.94 -13.46 -11.21
N GLY A 580 -2.77 -14.02 -11.55
CA GLY A 580 -1.89 -13.51 -12.60
C GLY A 580 -2.56 -13.56 -13.96
N SER A 581 -3.20 -14.70 -14.28
CA SER A 581 -4.00 -14.88 -15.48
C SER A 581 -5.22 -13.97 -15.53
N GLU A 582 -5.99 -13.87 -14.43
CA GLU A 582 -7.16 -12.97 -14.37
C GLU A 582 -6.78 -11.51 -14.68
N LYS A 583 -5.63 -11.05 -14.14
CA LYS A 583 -5.10 -9.71 -14.41
C LYS A 583 -4.80 -9.49 -15.90
N ILE A 584 -4.29 -10.51 -16.59
CA ILE A 584 -4.00 -10.45 -18.03
C ILE A 584 -5.30 -10.45 -18.83
N ILE A 585 -6.26 -11.31 -18.49
CA ILE A 585 -7.58 -11.31 -19.12
C ILE A 585 -8.22 -9.92 -18.96
N LYS A 586 -8.18 -9.34 -17.75
CA LYS A 586 -8.72 -8.00 -17.47
C LYS A 586 -8.06 -6.87 -18.27
N LYS A 587 -6.81 -7.04 -18.73
CA LYS A 587 -6.15 -6.07 -19.61
C LYS A 587 -6.86 -5.94 -20.96
N TYR A 588 -7.37 -7.04 -21.51
CA TYR A 588 -7.96 -7.09 -22.86
C TYR A 588 -9.49 -7.23 -22.85
N PHE A 589 -10.05 -7.91 -21.86
CA PHE A 589 -11.47 -8.23 -21.70
C PHE A 589 -12.01 -7.67 -20.38
N ARG A 590 -11.82 -6.37 -20.15
CA ARG A 590 -12.16 -5.71 -18.89
C ARG A 590 -13.65 -5.81 -18.56
N ASP A 591 -14.52 -5.46 -19.52
CA ASP A 591 -15.97 -5.46 -19.29
C ASP A 591 -16.46 -6.90 -19.07
N THR A 592 -15.83 -7.87 -19.70
CA THR A 592 -16.10 -9.30 -19.51
C THR A 592 -15.78 -9.74 -18.08
N VAL A 593 -14.58 -9.42 -17.56
CA VAL A 593 -14.19 -9.75 -16.17
C VAL A 593 -15.10 -9.04 -15.17
N ASP A 594 -15.38 -7.76 -15.38
CA ASP A 594 -16.26 -7.00 -14.49
C ASP A 594 -17.69 -7.58 -14.51
N LYS A 595 -18.18 -8.04 -15.67
CA LYS A 595 -19.48 -8.70 -15.81
C LYS A 595 -19.53 -10.10 -15.19
N TYR A 596 -18.43 -10.86 -15.25
CA TYR A 596 -18.31 -12.14 -14.56
C TYR A 596 -18.49 -11.96 -13.04
N HIS A 597 -17.76 -11.02 -12.43
CA HIS A 597 -17.90 -10.71 -10.99
C HIS A 597 -19.29 -10.17 -10.63
N GLU A 598 -19.90 -9.36 -11.49
CA GLU A 598 -21.30 -8.93 -11.33
C GLU A 598 -22.26 -10.14 -11.33
N THR A 599 -22.02 -11.10 -12.21
CA THR A 599 -22.84 -12.31 -12.33
C THR A 599 -22.72 -13.18 -11.08
N LEU A 600 -21.52 -13.35 -10.51
CA LEU A 600 -21.34 -14.03 -9.22
C LEU A 600 -22.19 -13.39 -8.11
N LYS A 601 -22.23 -12.05 -8.04
CA LYS A 601 -23.05 -11.32 -7.05
C LYS A 601 -24.54 -11.52 -7.26
N GLU A 602 -24.99 -11.56 -8.51
CA GLU A 602 -26.40 -11.83 -8.83
C GLU A 602 -26.78 -13.28 -8.50
N ILE A 603 -25.89 -14.25 -8.73
CA ILE A 603 -26.08 -15.65 -8.27
C ILE A 603 -26.24 -15.68 -6.74
N ILE A 604 -25.37 -15.03 -5.98
CA ILE A 604 -25.45 -14.99 -4.51
C ILE A 604 -26.77 -14.37 -4.03
N LYS A 605 -27.22 -13.32 -4.72
CA LYS A 605 -28.42 -12.56 -4.37
C LYS A 605 -29.72 -13.31 -4.66
N HIS A 606 -29.76 -14.06 -5.74
CA HIS A 606 -30.97 -14.74 -6.21
C HIS A 606 -31.00 -16.25 -5.90
N GLY A 607 -29.84 -16.84 -5.58
CA GLY A 607 -29.71 -18.24 -5.23
C GLY A 607 -30.53 -18.54 -3.98
N LYS A 608 -31.47 -19.50 -4.10
CA LYS A 608 -32.24 -19.96 -2.95
C LYS A 608 -31.27 -20.59 -1.95
N LYS A 609 -31.27 -20.07 -0.72
CA LYS A 609 -30.56 -20.65 0.43
C LYS A 609 -31.11 -22.03 0.77
#